data_AF-A0AA43HT07-F1
#
_entry.id   AF-A0AA43HT07-F1
#
_cell.length_a   1.000
_cell.length_b   1.000
_cell.length_c   1.000
_cell.angle_alpha   90.00
_cell.angle_beta   90.00
_cell.angle_gamma   90.00
#
_symmetry.space_group_name_H-M   'P 1'
#
loop_
_entity.id
_entity.type
_entity.pdbx_description
1 polymer ?
#
loop_
_entity_poly.entity_id
_entity_poly.type
_entity_poly.pdbx_seq_one_letter_code
_entity_poly.pdbx_strand_id
1 'polypeptide(L)'
;MTKLHKFCVYTPLRVLAISFVIAFIAAFIAAKIMERDARETMYLMVYGFLIFPNILFSLGSFSVCFNLYQSVRENFSLSFLSFYFPVIFAVFIMLFSRIFGVLAIPLVALPFLIPQTYYFIRFRKRLTEGEIMEDFYYEVSE
;
A
#
# COMPACT_ATOMS: atom_id res chain seq x y z
N MET A 1 10.31 -21.81 -4.38
CA MET A 1 9.70 -20.49 -4.06
C MET A 1 8.72 -20.67 -2.91
N THR A 2 9.10 -20.22 -1.72
CA THR A 2 8.35 -20.42 -0.46
C THR A 2 6.99 -19.71 -0.47
N LYS A 3 6.05 -20.16 0.37
CA LYS A 3 4.77 -19.49 0.65
C LYS A 3 4.98 -18.00 1.00
N LEU A 4 6.02 -17.69 1.78
CA LEU A 4 6.41 -16.33 2.15
C LEU A 4 6.79 -15.49 0.93
N HIS A 5 7.67 -16.01 0.07
CA HIS A 5 8.10 -15.32 -1.13
C HIS A 5 6.93 -15.04 -2.08
N LYS A 6 6.04 -16.02 -2.28
CA LYS A 6 4.81 -15.82 -3.05
C LYS A 6 3.96 -14.72 -2.41
N PHE A 7 3.76 -14.77 -1.09
CA PHE A 7 2.99 -13.75 -0.39
C PHE A 7 3.57 -12.34 -0.58
N CYS A 8 4.87 -12.16 -0.39
CA CYS A 8 5.55 -10.86 -0.53
C CYS A 8 5.48 -10.30 -1.95
N VAL A 9 5.57 -11.13 -2.99
CA VAL A 9 5.52 -10.69 -4.39
C VAL A 9 4.08 -10.41 -4.85
N TYR A 10 3.12 -11.27 -4.49
CA TYR A 10 1.73 -11.10 -4.92
C TYR A 10 0.98 -10.02 -4.14
N THR A 11 1.40 -9.69 -2.91
CA THR A 11 0.73 -8.67 -2.09
C THR A 11 0.72 -7.30 -2.77
N PRO A 12 1.86 -6.70 -3.19
CA PRO A 12 1.87 -5.43 -3.91
C PRO A 12 1.00 -5.42 -5.16
N LEU A 13 1.01 -6.52 -5.94
CA LEU A 13 0.20 -6.65 -7.15
C LEU A 13 -1.30 -6.67 -6.87
N ARG A 14 -1.72 -7.40 -5.82
CA ARG A 14 -3.13 -7.42 -5.40
C ARG A 14 -3.56 -6.10 -4.79
N VAL A 15 -2.67 -5.45 -4.03
CA VAL A 15 -2.89 -4.12 -3.47
C VAL A 15 -3.03 -3.11 -4.60
N LEU A 16 -2.22 -3.17 -5.66
CA LEU A 16 -2.35 -2.34 -6.85
C LEU A 16 -3.72 -2.51 -7.51
N ALA A 17 -4.14 -3.76 -7.76
CA ALA A 17 -5.41 -4.02 -8.44
C ALA A 17 -6.61 -3.49 -7.61
N ILE A 18 -6.62 -3.76 -6.30
CA ILE A 18 -7.70 -3.31 -5.42
C ILE A 18 -7.67 -1.80 -5.22
N SER A 19 -6.48 -1.21 -5.00
CA SER A 19 -6.34 0.23 -4.79
C SER A 19 -6.71 1.01 -6.04
N PHE A 20 -6.42 0.49 -7.23
CA PHE A 20 -6.84 1.09 -8.49
C PHE A 20 -8.37 1.14 -8.63
N VAL A 21 -9.07 0.05 -8.30
CA VAL A 21 -10.54 0.02 -8.31
C VAL A 21 -11.12 1.01 -7.30
N ILE A 22 -10.61 1.02 -6.06
CA ILE A 22 -11.09 1.95 -5.02
C ILE A 22 -10.78 3.40 -5.42
N ALA A 23 -9.61 3.69 -5.96
CA ALA A 23 -9.20 5.02 -6.40
C ALA A 23 -10.08 5.52 -7.56
N PHE A 24 -10.44 4.63 -8.49
CA PHE A 24 -11.35 4.97 -9.59
C PHE A 24 -12.75 5.30 -9.08
N ILE A 25 -13.30 4.51 -8.16
CA ILE A 25 -14.59 4.78 -7.52
C ILE A 25 -14.54 6.11 -6.75
N ALA A 26 -13.50 6.33 -5.96
CA ALA A 26 -13.32 7.57 -5.20
C ALA A 26 -13.19 8.79 -6.12
N ALA A 27 -12.46 8.67 -7.22
CA ALA A 27 -12.32 9.73 -8.22
C ALA A 27 -13.64 10.02 -8.92
N PHE A 28 -14.42 8.99 -9.26
CA PHE A 28 -15.75 9.16 -9.83
C PHE A 28 -16.69 9.92 -8.88
N ILE A 29 -16.73 9.52 -7.60
CA ILE A 29 -17.55 10.19 -6.57
C ILE A 29 -17.11 11.65 -6.41
N ALA A 30 -15.80 11.90 -6.28
CA ALA A 30 -15.26 13.25 -6.12
C ALA A 30 -15.56 14.14 -7.35
N ALA A 31 -15.41 13.59 -8.56
CA ALA A 31 -15.75 14.29 -9.79
C ALA A 31 -17.24 14.64 -9.84
N LYS A 32 -18.13 13.73 -9.44
CA LYS A 32 -19.58 13.97 -9.38
C LYS A 32 -19.98 15.05 -8.36
N ILE A 33 -19.30 15.11 -7.22
CA ILE A 33 -19.52 16.16 -6.23
C ILE A 33 -19.08 17.53 -6.77
N MET A 34 -17.94 17.57 -7.46
CA MET A 34 -17.39 18.81 -8.03
C MET A 34 -18.11 19.26 -9.31
N GLU A 35 -18.95 18.41 -9.93
CA GLU A 35 -19.63 18.64 -11.22
C GLU A 35 -20.43 19.94 -11.26
N ARG A 36 -20.86 20.43 -10.08
CA ARG A 36 -21.67 21.64 -9.93
C ARG A 36 -20.89 22.95 -10.04
N ASP A 37 -19.60 22.96 -9.74
CA ASP A 37 -18.83 24.20 -9.54
C ASP A 37 -17.51 24.28 -10.33
N ALA A 38 -17.06 23.20 -10.97
CA ALA A 38 -15.73 23.13 -11.56
C ALA A 38 -15.72 23.17 -13.10
N ARG A 39 -14.67 23.76 -13.69
CA ARG A 39 -14.42 23.72 -15.15
C ARG A 39 -14.05 22.29 -15.58
N GLU A 40 -14.38 21.93 -16.82
CA GLU A 40 -14.14 20.59 -17.38
C GLU A 40 -12.72 20.04 -17.13
N THR A 41 -11.71 20.90 -17.19
CA THR A 41 -10.30 20.56 -16.95
C THR A 41 -9.97 20.16 -15.51
N MET A 42 -10.72 20.64 -14.51
CA MET A 42 -10.52 20.22 -13.12
C MET A 42 -10.96 18.77 -12.89
N TYR A 43 -11.98 18.27 -13.60
CA TYR A 43 -12.44 16.88 -13.41
C TYR A 43 -11.38 15.87 -13.80
N LEU A 44 -10.70 16.08 -14.92
CA LEU A 44 -9.63 15.19 -15.38
C LEU A 44 -8.44 15.20 -14.41
N MET A 45 -8.15 16.34 -13.78
CA MET A 45 -7.10 16.44 -12.76
C MET A 45 -7.40 15.62 -11.50
N VAL A 46 -8.68 15.50 -11.09
CA VAL A 46 -9.09 14.68 -9.93
C VAL A 46 -8.72 13.20 -10.13
N TYR A 47 -8.96 12.66 -11.33
CA TYR A 47 -8.57 11.29 -11.66
C TYR A 47 -7.06 11.12 -11.59
N GLY A 48 -6.29 12.03 -12.19
CA GLY A 48 -4.83 12.00 -12.11
C GLY A 48 -4.32 12.05 -10.67
N PHE A 49 -4.90 12.94 -9.85
CA PHE A 49 -4.49 13.16 -8.46
C PHE A 49 -4.80 11.99 -7.54
N LEU A 50 -5.86 11.22 -7.80
CA LEU A 50 -6.22 10.05 -6.99
C LEU A 50 -5.57 8.77 -7.52
N ILE A 51 -5.51 8.56 -8.85
CA ILE A 51 -5.03 7.30 -9.42
C ILE A 51 -3.49 7.23 -9.38
N PHE A 52 -2.81 8.29 -9.80
CA PHE A 52 -1.36 8.25 -9.99
C PHE A 52 -0.57 7.98 -8.70
N PRO A 53 -0.88 8.64 -7.56
CA PRO A 53 -0.19 8.32 -6.31
C PRO A 53 -0.44 6.90 -5.81
N ASN A 54 -1.62 6.33 -6.06
CA ASN A 54 -1.94 4.94 -5.66
C ASN A 54 -1.11 3.92 -6.46
N ILE A 55 -0.81 4.20 -7.73
CA ILE A 55 0.13 3.40 -8.52
C ILE A 55 1.53 3.49 -7.90
N LEU A 56 2.00 4.71 -7.58
CA LEU A 56 3.32 4.90 -6.95
C LEU A 56 3.43 4.22 -5.57
N PHE A 57 2.39 4.31 -4.74
CA PHE A 57 2.36 3.64 -3.43
C PHE A 57 2.40 2.12 -3.59
N SER A 58 1.68 1.58 -4.57
CA SER A 58 1.66 0.14 -4.84
C SER A 58 2.99 -0.36 -5.41
N LEU A 59 3.71 0.44 -6.20
CA LEU A 59 5.07 0.11 -6.63
C LEU A 59 6.05 0.20 -5.45
N GLY A 60 5.92 1.22 -4.61
CA GLY A 60 6.74 1.35 -3.41
C GLY A 60 6.50 0.22 -2.40
N SER A 61 5.30 -0.39 -2.38
CA SER A 61 4.95 -1.42 -1.40
C SER A 61 5.64 -2.75 -1.64
N PHE A 62 6.43 -2.90 -2.72
CA PHE A 62 7.40 -3.98 -2.86
C PHE A 62 8.46 -4.00 -1.74
N SER A 63 8.58 -2.94 -0.94
CA SER A 63 9.30 -2.96 0.33
C SER A 63 8.83 -4.07 1.28
N VAL A 64 7.61 -4.60 1.13
CA VAL A 64 7.11 -5.78 1.86
C VAL A 64 8.04 -6.99 1.71
N CYS A 65 8.79 -7.09 0.61
CA CYS A 65 9.80 -8.14 0.41
C CYS A 65 10.92 -8.12 1.46
N PHE A 66 11.13 -7.02 2.20
CA PHE A 66 12.06 -7.02 3.32
C PHE A 66 11.65 -8.01 4.43
N ASN A 67 10.38 -8.42 4.51
CA ASN A 67 9.95 -9.49 5.43
C ASN A 67 10.47 -10.89 5.06
N LEU A 68 11.16 -11.04 3.93
CA LEU A 68 11.91 -12.26 3.64
C LEU A 68 13.06 -12.45 4.63
N TYR A 69 13.65 -11.36 5.11
CA TYR A 69 14.66 -11.38 6.15
C TYR A 69 14.02 -11.63 7.52
N GLN A 70 14.52 -12.64 8.25
CA GLN A 70 13.99 -13.03 9.55
C GLN A 70 13.99 -11.88 10.56
N SER A 71 15.08 -11.08 10.60
CA SER A 71 15.22 -9.91 11.48
C SER A 71 14.13 -8.86 11.29
N VAL A 72 13.67 -8.65 10.04
CA VAL A 72 12.59 -7.72 9.71
C VAL A 72 11.23 -8.34 10.02
N ARG A 73 11.06 -9.63 9.71
CA ARG A 73 9.80 -10.36 9.88
C ARG A 73 9.38 -10.49 11.34
N GLU A 74 10.32 -10.84 12.20
CA GLU A 74 10.07 -11.06 13.64
C GLU A 74 9.83 -9.72 14.36
N ASN A 75 10.50 -8.66 13.92
CA ASN A 75 10.32 -7.33 14.47
C ASN A 75 9.06 -6.64 13.91
N PHE A 76 8.06 -6.44 14.77
CA PHE A 76 6.80 -5.81 14.37
C PHE A 76 7.00 -4.42 13.73
N SER A 77 7.88 -3.59 14.27
CA SER A 77 8.10 -2.22 13.79
C SER A 77 8.77 -2.20 12.42
N LEU A 78 9.77 -3.05 12.18
CA LEU A 78 10.42 -3.16 10.88
C LEU A 78 9.47 -3.76 9.83
N SER A 79 8.69 -4.76 10.21
CA SER A 79 7.64 -5.33 9.37
C SER A 79 6.59 -4.27 9.03
N PHE A 80 6.10 -3.50 10.01
CA PHE A 80 5.18 -2.39 9.76
C PHE A 80 5.78 -1.36 8.80
N LEU A 81 7.02 -0.92 9.06
CA LEU A 81 7.70 0.05 8.20
C LEU A 81 7.81 -0.45 6.76
N SER A 82 8.13 -1.73 6.57
CA SER A 82 8.21 -2.34 5.24
C SER A 82 6.86 -2.39 4.50
N PHE A 83 5.72 -2.47 5.21
CA PHE A 83 4.40 -2.43 4.58
C PHE A 83 3.94 -0.99 4.27
N TYR A 84 4.28 -0.01 5.12
CA TYR A 84 3.76 1.35 4.98
C TYR A 84 4.81 2.36 4.50
N PHE A 85 6.01 1.91 4.14
CA PHE A 85 7.11 2.75 3.67
C PHE A 85 6.69 3.79 2.63
N PRO A 86 5.91 3.47 1.58
CA PRO A 86 5.55 4.45 0.56
C PRO A 86 4.71 5.59 1.10
N VAL A 87 3.78 5.29 2.02
CA VAL A 87 2.91 6.28 2.64
C VAL A 87 3.69 7.14 3.62
N ILE A 88 4.54 6.53 4.45
CA ILE A 88 5.39 7.26 5.41
C ILE A 88 6.34 8.20 4.65
N PHE A 89 6.96 7.71 3.58
CA PHE A 89 7.84 8.51 2.73
C PHE A 89 7.09 9.67 2.06
N ALA A 90 5.87 9.43 1.57
CA ALA A 90 5.05 10.47 0.97
C ALA A 90 4.64 11.55 1.99
N VAL A 91 4.23 11.16 3.19
CA VAL A 91 3.95 12.08 4.30
C VAL A 91 5.19 12.90 4.63
N PHE A 92 6.36 12.25 4.72
CA PHE A 92 7.62 12.94 4.97
C PHE A 92 7.90 14.01 3.91
N ILE A 93 7.87 13.67 2.62
CA ILE A 93 8.04 14.64 1.53
C ILE A 93 7.04 15.79 1.65
N MET A 94 5.77 15.46 1.93
CA MET A 94 4.70 16.45 1.99
C MET A 94 4.87 17.43 3.14
N LEU A 95 5.37 17.00 4.31
CA LEU A 95 5.68 17.89 5.43
C LEU A 95 6.72 18.96 5.08
N PHE A 96 7.64 18.65 4.16
CA PHE A 96 8.65 19.61 3.68
C PHE A 96 8.23 20.35 2.41
N SER A 97 7.17 19.89 1.73
CA SER A 97 6.64 20.54 0.54
C SER A 97 5.57 21.58 0.94
N ARG A 98 5.67 22.81 0.43
CA ARG A 98 4.61 23.82 0.58
C ARG A 98 3.45 23.65 -0.42
N ILE A 99 3.45 22.54 -1.18
CA ILE A 99 2.68 22.39 -2.42
C ILE A 99 1.28 21.80 -2.14
N PHE A 100 1.13 20.97 -1.11
CA PHE A 100 -0.12 20.26 -0.83
C PHE A 100 -0.70 20.59 0.54
N GLY A 101 -2.02 20.77 0.61
CA GLY A 101 -2.73 20.85 1.87
C GLY A 101 -2.70 19.49 2.59
N VAL A 102 -2.37 19.50 3.89
CA VAL A 102 -2.26 18.30 4.74
C VAL A 102 -3.51 17.40 4.70
N LEU A 103 -4.68 18.00 4.45
CA LEU A 103 -5.97 17.30 4.36
C LEU A 103 -6.18 16.50 3.07
N ALA A 104 -5.37 16.71 2.02
CA ALA A 104 -5.46 15.93 0.79
C ALA A 104 -4.85 14.52 0.96
N ILE A 105 -3.96 14.36 1.93
CA ILE A 105 -3.16 13.13 2.13
C ILE A 105 -4.03 11.93 2.47
N PRO A 106 -4.96 12.00 3.45
CA PRO A 106 -5.80 10.86 3.78
C PRO A 106 -6.67 10.44 2.59
N LEU A 107 -7.24 11.40 1.86
CA LEU A 107 -8.10 11.12 0.71
C LEU A 107 -7.35 10.37 -0.41
N VAL A 108 -6.12 10.79 -0.69
CA VAL A 108 -5.27 10.17 -1.72
C VAL A 108 -4.74 8.80 -1.27
N ALA A 109 -4.40 8.64 0.01
CA ALA A 109 -3.79 7.43 0.53
C ALA A 109 -4.79 6.32 0.89
N LEU A 110 -6.05 6.66 1.18
CA LEU A 110 -7.08 5.70 1.60
C LEU A 110 -7.25 4.50 0.66
N PRO A 111 -7.36 4.69 -0.68
CA PRO A 111 -7.49 3.57 -1.61
C PRO A 111 -6.35 2.55 -1.54
N PHE A 112 -5.14 2.98 -1.22
CA PHE A 112 -3.99 2.12 -0.98
C PHE A 112 -3.97 1.54 0.45
N LEU A 113 -4.25 2.38 1.45
CA LEU A 113 -4.16 1.99 2.87
C LEU A 113 -5.13 0.87 3.22
N ILE A 114 -6.35 0.86 2.66
CA ILE A 114 -7.36 -0.16 2.94
C ILE A 114 -6.85 -1.57 2.58
N PRO A 115 -6.49 -1.88 1.30
CA PRO A 115 -5.97 -3.19 0.96
C PRO A 115 -4.60 -3.47 1.60
N GLN A 116 -3.71 -2.48 1.72
CA GLN A 116 -2.40 -2.68 2.36
C GLN A 116 -2.55 -3.13 3.82
N THR A 117 -3.46 -2.51 4.57
CA THR A 117 -3.75 -2.85 5.97
C THR A 117 -4.32 -4.25 6.10
N TYR A 118 -5.24 -4.64 5.21
CA TYR A 118 -5.76 -6.00 5.17
C TYR A 118 -4.64 -7.03 4.99
N TYR A 119 -3.72 -6.82 4.05
CA TYR A 119 -2.61 -7.74 3.83
C TYR A 119 -1.58 -7.74 4.96
N PHE A 120 -1.34 -6.60 5.61
CA PHE A 120 -0.49 -6.54 6.80
C PHE A 120 -1.07 -7.39 7.96
N ILE A 121 -2.36 -7.21 8.26
CA ILE A 121 -3.02 -8.00 9.32
C ILE A 121 -2.98 -9.48 8.97
N ARG A 122 -3.28 -9.83 7.72
CA ARG A 122 -3.22 -11.22 7.24
C ARG A 122 -1.81 -11.80 7.36
N PHE A 123 -0.78 -11.03 7.03
CA PHE A 123 0.62 -11.43 7.19
C PHE A 123 0.95 -11.73 8.65
N ARG A 124 0.57 -10.83 9.58
CA ARG A 124 0.85 -11.00 11.01
C ARG A 124 0.13 -12.23 11.59
N LYS A 125 -1.14 -12.45 11.23
CA LYS A 125 -1.89 -13.64 11.69
C LYS A 125 -1.20 -14.93 11.28
N ARG A 126 -0.88 -15.05 10.00
CA ARG A 126 -0.23 -16.23 9.44
C ARG A 126 1.20 -16.45 9.93
N LEU A 127 1.88 -15.39 10.35
CA LEU A 127 3.18 -15.50 11.01
C LEU A 127 3.03 -16.11 12.40
N THR A 128 2.03 -15.67 13.18
CA THR A 128 1.73 -16.21 14.51
C THR A 128 1.23 -17.65 14.45
N GLU A 129 0.46 -18.00 13.42
CA GLU A 129 -0.08 -19.35 13.20
C GLU A 129 0.95 -20.32 12.61
N GLY A 130 2.13 -19.86 12.22
CA GLY A 130 3.18 -20.71 11.62
C GLY A 130 2.92 -21.12 10.15
N GLU A 131 1.76 -20.80 9.57
CA GLU A 131 1.39 -21.19 8.19
C GLU A 131 2.40 -20.78 7.12
N ILE A 132 3.09 -19.65 7.32
CA ILE A 132 4.09 -19.11 6.38
C ILE A 132 5.51 -19.64 6.68
N MET A 133 5.73 -20.26 7.85
CA MET A 133 7.03 -20.79 8.30
C MET A 133 7.25 -22.27 7.91
N GLU A 134 6.20 -23.01 7.54
CA GLU A 134 6.29 -24.45 7.21
C GLU A 134 7.31 -24.81 6.12
N ASP A 135 7.66 -23.86 5.25
CA ASP A 135 8.64 -24.09 4.18
C ASP A 135 10.12 -23.84 4.61
N PHE A 136 10.39 -23.35 5.83
CA PHE A 136 11.76 -23.01 6.27
C PHE A 136 12.44 -24.08 7.13
N TYR A 137 11.66 -24.89 7.85
CA TYR A 137 12.23 -25.89 8.77
C TYR A 137 12.76 -27.16 8.07
N TYR A 138 12.53 -27.31 6.76
CA TYR A 138 13.05 -28.45 6.00
C TYR A 138 14.44 -28.22 5.37
N GLU A 139 14.95 -26.98 5.32
CA GLU A 139 16.25 -26.68 4.67
C GLU A 139 17.42 -26.54 5.67
N VAL A 140 17.18 -26.66 6.99
CA VAL A 140 18.24 -26.53 8.02
C VAL A 140 18.58 -27.88 8.68
N SER A 141 18.08 -28.98 8.12
CA SER A 141 18.41 -30.34 8.55
C SER A 141 19.22 -31.08 7.49
N GLU A 142 20.43 -30.61 7.21
CA GLU A 142 21.51 -31.41 6.62
C GLU A 142 22.82 -31.15 7.37
#